data_AF-A0A7C1DU72-F1
#
_entry.id   AF-A0A7C1DU72-F1
#
_cell.length_a   1.000
_cell.length_b   1.000
_cell.length_c   1.000
_cell.angle_alpha   90.00
_cell.angle_beta   90.00
_cell.angle_gamma   90.00
#
_symmetry.space_group_name_H-M   'P 1'
#
loop_
_entity.id
_entity.type
_entity.pdbx_description
1 polymer ?
#
loop_
_entity_poly.entity_id
_entity_poly.type
_entity_poly.pdbx_seq_one_letter_code
_entity_poly.pdbx_strand_id
1 'polypeptide(L)'
;MRPGDIYTIIIDSPGRNPAVKKLPVIVLNGGHHRYLKLSIVAPVTEWKDSLADNPFFVSVDPDRVTGLDSKAIIDCFQLRAVSHDRFIEKIGTLPGEKLKQIKKSVSLILDIEPEDCELKLT
;
A
#
# COMPACT_ATOMS: atom_id res chain seq x y z
N MET A 1 -2.07 1.04 14.75
CA MET A 1 -2.03 1.33 13.29
C MET A 1 -3.45 1.51 12.77
N ARG A 2 -3.70 2.53 11.96
CA ARG A 2 -5.02 2.84 11.39
C ARG A 2 -4.98 2.77 9.86
N PRO A 3 -6.10 2.42 9.19
CA PRO A 3 -6.19 2.51 7.74
C PRO A 3 -5.81 3.90 7.23
N GLY A 4 -4.95 3.96 6.22
CA GLY A 4 -4.42 5.20 5.64
C GLY A 4 -3.14 5.71 6.30
N ASP A 5 -2.72 5.19 7.46
CA ASP A 5 -1.40 5.50 8.01
C ASP A 5 -0.30 5.01 7.05
N ILE A 6 0.75 5.81 6.86
CA ILE A 6 1.97 5.43 6.13
C ILE A 6 3.07 5.12 7.14
N TYR A 7 3.69 3.95 7.02
CA TYR A 7 4.78 3.52 7.89
C TYR A 7 5.98 3.06 7.08
N THR A 8 7.17 3.29 7.62
CA THR A 8 8.36 2.56 7.20
C THR A 8 8.38 1.19 7.89
N ILE A 9 8.55 0.12 7.12
CA ILE A 9 8.69 -1.25 7.62
C ILE A 9 10.01 -1.87 7.21
N ILE A 10 10.41 -2.93 7.91
CA ILE A 10 11.51 -3.82 7.53
C ILE A 10 10.95 -5.05 6.83
N ILE A 11 11.41 -5.30 5.59
CA ILE A 11 11.11 -6.52 4.86
C ILE A 11 12.38 -7.31 4.56
N ASP A 12 12.27 -8.62 4.66
CA ASP A 12 13.27 -9.53 4.12
C ASP A 12 12.91 -9.76 2.65
N SER A 13 13.82 -9.44 1.72
CA SER A 13 13.61 -9.76 0.31
C SER A 13 14.05 -11.20 0.05
N PRO A 14 13.14 -12.16 -0.21
CA PRO A 14 13.54 -13.51 -0.60
C PRO A 14 14.21 -13.46 -1.98
N GLY A 15 15.41 -14.03 -2.08
CA GLY A 15 16.21 -14.03 -3.30
C GLY A 15 17.60 -14.64 -3.08
N ARG A 16 18.41 -14.71 -4.14
CA ARG A 16 19.76 -15.32 -4.11
C ARG A 16 20.73 -14.62 -3.15
N ASN A 17 20.47 -13.36 -2.82
CA ASN A 17 21.21 -12.60 -1.82
C ASN A 17 20.21 -11.90 -0.88
N PRO A 18 19.84 -12.53 0.25
CA PRO A 18 18.89 -11.98 1.19
C PRO A 18 19.40 -10.62 1.71
N ALA A 19 18.59 -9.58 1.50
CA ALA A 19 18.88 -8.25 2.02
C ALA A 19 17.68 -7.75 2.82
N VAL A 20 17.98 -7.19 3.99
CA VAL A 20 17.03 -6.45 4.80
C VAL A 20 16.81 -5.11 4.13
N LYS A 21 15.57 -4.83 3.72
CA LYS A 21 15.19 -3.57 3.09
C LYS A 21 14.18 -2.83 3.94
N LYS A 22 14.34 -1.50 4.01
CA LYS A 22 13.32 -0.61 4.55
C LYS A 22 12.49 -0.07 3.39
N LEU A 23 11.17 -0.08 3.52
CA LEU A 23 10.29 0.57 2.55
C LEU A 23 9.05 1.17 3.22
N PRO A 24 8.47 2.22 2.62
CA PRO A 24 7.18 2.74 3.04
C PRO A 24 6.03 1.83 2.61
N VAL A 25 5.02 1.72 3.46
CA VAL A 25 3.77 1.00 3.19
C VAL A 25 2.56 1.77 3.72
N ILE A 26 1.42 1.57 3.08
CA ILE A 26 0.11 2.05 3.53
C ILE A 26 -0.57 0.95 4.32
N VAL A 27 -1.04 1.26 5.52
CA VAL A 27 -1.90 0.36 6.29
C VAL A 27 -3.31 0.37 5.70
N LEU A 28 -3.81 -0.80 5.29
CA LEU A 28 -5.20 -0.98 4.86
C LEU A 28 -6.08 -1.56 5.98
N ASN A 29 -5.48 -2.41 6.80
CA ASN A 29 -6.07 -2.94 8.02
C ASN A 29 -4.99 -3.04 9.10
N GLY A 30 -5.23 -2.45 10.28
CA GLY A 30 -4.27 -2.46 11.39
C GLY A 30 -4.24 -3.74 12.22
N GLY A 31 -5.09 -4.72 11.89
CA GLY A 31 -5.27 -5.94 12.68
C GLY A 31 -6.08 -5.72 13.95
N HIS A 32 -5.97 -6.67 14.88
CA HIS A 32 -6.63 -6.63 16.17
C HIS A 32 -5.60 -6.76 17.29
N HIS A 33 -5.51 -5.76 18.17
CA HIS A 33 -4.53 -5.67 19.25
C HIS A 33 -4.35 -6.95 20.10
N ARG A 34 -5.43 -7.71 20.34
CA ARG A 34 -5.40 -8.94 21.14
C ARG A 34 -5.26 -10.24 20.35
N TYR A 35 -5.79 -10.29 19.13
CA TYR A 35 -6.02 -11.56 18.41
C TYR A 35 -5.24 -11.66 17.10
N LEU A 36 -4.79 -10.53 16.55
CA LEU A 36 -4.15 -10.47 15.25
C LEU A 36 -3.12 -9.34 15.23
N LYS A 37 -1.89 -9.65 15.64
CA LYS A 37 -0.73 -8.74 15.58
C LYS A 37 -0.12 -8.64 14.17
N LEU A 38 -0.98 -8.67 13.17
CA LEU A 38 -0.63 -8.52 11.76
C LEU A 38 -1.43 -7.35 11.20
N SER A 39 -0.81 -6.56 10.33
CA SER A 39 -1.48 -5.53 9.55
C SER A 39 -1.51 -5.95 8.08
N ILE A 40 -2.59 -5.66 7.37
CA ILE A 40 -2.63 -5.75 5.90
C ILE A 40 -2.15 -4.42 5.35
N VAL A 41 -1.14 -4.46 4.49
CA VAL A 41 -0.50 -3.28 3.92
C VAL A 41 -0.32 -3.38 2.40
N ALA A 42 -0.20 -2.23 1.74
CA ALA A 42 0.22 -2.09 0.35
C ALA A 42 1.54 -1.30 0.28
N PRO A 43 2.55 -1.74 -0.49
CA PRO A 43 3.82 -1.04 -0.59
C PRO A 43 3.71 0.26 -1.38
N VAL A 44 4.47 1.26 -0.93
CA VAL A 44 4.69 2.51 -1.65
C VAL A 44 6.04 2.39 -2.37
N THR A 45 6.03 2.62 -3.68
CA THR A 45 7.21 2.50 -4.54
C THR A 45 7.37 3.72 -5.44
N GLU A 46 8.52 3.84 -6.10
CA GLU A 46 8.82 4.95 -6.99
C GLU A 46 7.82 5.05 -8.15
N TRP A 47 7.48 6.29 -8.51
CA TRP A 47 6.64 6.58 -9.66
C TRP A 47 7.25 6.09 -10.98
N LYS A 48 6.40 5.55 -11.86
CA LYS A 48 6.74 5.20 -13.24
C LYS A 48 5.61 5.63 -14.16
N ASP A 49 5.91 6.43 -15.18
CA ASP A 49 4.88 6.96 -16.10
C ASP A 49 4.09 5.85 -16.81
N SER A 50 4.73 4.71 -17.10
CA SER A 50 4.07 3.55 -17.71
C SER A 50 2.98 2.91 -16.85
N LEU A 51 2.89 3.27 -15.56
CA LEU A 51 1.90 2.74 -14.63
C LEU A 51 0.77 3.73 -14.34
N ALA A 52 0.78 4.92 -14.98
CA ALA A 52 -0.15 6.00 -14.66
C ALA A 52 -1.63 5.63 -14.89
N ASP A 53 -1.91 4.92 -15.98
CA ASP A 53 -3.27 4.53 -16.37
C ASP A 53 -3.67 3.14 -15.85
N ASN A 54 -2.78 2.46 -15.11
CA ASN A 54 -3.06 1.12 -14.62
C ASN A 54 -3.91 1.17 -13.33
N PRO A 55 -5.11 0.56 -13.32
CA PRO A 55 -6.07 0.69 -12.22
C PRO A 55 -5.62 0.04 -10.90
N PHE A 56 -4.53 -0.74 -10.92
CA PHE A 56 -3.96 -1.41 -9.75
C PHE A 56 -2.90 -0.59 -9.03
N PHE A 57 -2.51 0.56 -9.61
CA PHE A 57 -1.55 1.49 -9.01
C PHE A 57 -2.26 2.80 -8.69
N VAL A 58 -2.11 3.28 -7.46
CA VAL A 58 -2.67 4.57 -7.05
C VAL A 58 -1.53 5.57 -6.89
N SER A 59 -1.54 6.62 -7.70
CA SER A 59 -0.55 7.69 -7.64
C SER A 59 -0.72 8.53 -6.37
N VAL A 60 0.39 8.97 -5.79
CA VAL A 60 0.42 9.89 -4.66
C VAL A 60 1.48 10.94 -4.91
N ASP A 61 1.07 12.20 -4.86
CA ASP A 61 2.00 13.33 -4.95
C ASP A 61 2.68 13.58 -3.60
N PRO A 62 3.91 14.13 -3.61
CA PRO A 62 4.61 14.47 -2.38
C PRO A 62 3.84 15.53 -1.61
N ASP A 63 3.68 15.30 -0.31
CA ASP A 63 2.92 16.20 0.56
C ASP A 63 3.41 16.09 2.01
N ARG A 64 3.32 17.18 2.77
CA ARG A 64 3.78 17.20 4.16
C ARG A 64 2.96 16.27 5.07
N VAL A 65 1.70 16.00 4.74
CA VAL A 65 0.84 15.08 5.49
C VAL A 65 1.18 13.62 5.16
N THR A 66 1.55 13.33 3.91
CA THR A 66 1.97 11.97 3.51
C THR A 66 3.39 11.65 3.97
N GLY A 67 4.25 12.65 4.11
CA GLY A 67 5.66 12.46 4.46
C GLY A 67 6.49 11.87 3.32
N LEU A 68 5.97 11.90 2.09
CA LEU A 68 6.68 11.45 0.89
C LEU A 68 7.44 12.62 0.26
N ASP A 69 8.71 12.41 -0.05
CA ASP A 69 9.59 13.44 -0.64
C ASP A 69 9.46 13.56 -2.16
N SER A 70 8.90 12.54 -2.81
CA SER A 70 8.72 12.48 -4.25
C SER A 70 7.39 11.83 -4.61
N LYS A 71 6.99 11.99 -5.88
CA LYS A 71 5.81 11.32 -6.41
C LYS A 71 6.01 9.81 -6.35
N ALA A 72 4.99 9.09 -5.89
CA ALA A 72 5.04 7.67 -5.65
C ALA A 72 3.80 6.96 -6.22
N ILE A 73 3.87 5.64 -6.26
CA ILE A 73 2.72 4.76 -6.49
C ILE A 73 2.52 3.81 -5.32
N ILE A 74 1.26 3.52 -5.05
CA ILE A 74 0.85 2.45 -4.15
C ILE A 74 0.54 1.24 -5.03
N ASP A 75 1.33 0.19 -4.89
CA ASP A 75 1.12 -1.07 -5.62
C ASP A 75 0.09 -1.90 -4.86
N CYS A 76 -1.16 -1.83 -5.34
CA CYS A 76 -2.28 -2.54 -4.70
C CYS A 76 -2.29 -4.03 -5.02
N PHE A 77 -1.44 -4.51 -5.93
CA PHE A 77 -1.32 -5.93 -6.27
C PHE A 77 -0.38 -6.65 -5.31
N GLN A 78 0.64 -5.97 -4.79
CA GLN A 78 1.57 -6.52 -3.80
C GLN A 78 1.09 -6.36 -2.34
N LEU A 79 -0.16 -6.72 -2.06
CA LEU A 79 -0.67 -6.75 -0.68
C LEU A 79 0.10 -7.75 0.18
N ARG A 80 0.36 -7.37 1.43
CA ARG A 80 1.08 -8.22 2.39
C ARG A 80 0.45 -8.16 3.76
N ALA A 81 0.37 -9.31 4.43
CA ALA A 81 0.19 -9.38 5.88
C ALA A 81 1.55 -9.22 6.56
N VAL A 82 1.71 -8.20 7.39
CA VAL A 82 2.99 -7.83 8.01
C VAL A 82 2.86 -7.82 9.52
N SER A 83 3.79 -8.50 10.21
CA SER A 83 3.86 -8.46 11.67
C SER A 83 4.06 -7.05 12.19
N HIS A 84 3.38 -6.70 13.28
CA HIS A 84 3.55 -5.43 13.97
C HIS A 84 5.02 -5.16 14.37
N ASP A 85 5.80 -6.22 14.62
CA ASP A 85 7.23 -6.11 14.96
C ASP A 85 8.12 -5.62 13.81
N ARG A 86 7.61 -5.62 12.57
CA ARG A 86 8.33 -5.13 11.39
C ARG A 86 8.12 -3.64 11.14
N PHE A 87 7.23 -2.98 11.90
CA PHE A 87 6.97 -1.54 11.77
C PHE A 87 8.02 -0.74 12.54
N ILE A 88 8.64 0.24 11.87
CA ILE A 88 9.67 1.08 12.46
C ILE A 88 9.06 2.37 12.98
N GLU A 89 8.46 3.15 12.08
CA GLU A 89 7.93 4.47 12.40
C GLU A 89 6.80 4.87 11.45
N LYS A 90 5.88 5.69 11.94
CA LYS A 90 4.85 6.33 11.12
C LYS A 90 5.46 7.56 10.45
N ILE A 91 5.39 7.65 9.12
CA ILE A 91 5.92 8.79 8.37
C ILE A 91 4.82 9.77 7.93
N GLY A 92 3.57 9.32 7.82
CA GLY A 92 2.48 10.19 7.41
C GLY A 92 1.13 9.51 7.32
N THR A 93 0.19 10.12 6.61
CA THR A 93 -1.17 9.60 6.41
C THR A 93 -1.71 10.02 5.06
N LEU A 94 -2.43 9.12 4.39
CA LEU A 94 -3.09 9.42 3.13
C LEU A 94 -4.41 10.17 3.32
N PRO A 95 -4.76 11.07 2.38
CA PRO A 95 -6.11 11.61 2.27
C PRO A 95 -7.16 10.50 2.08
N GLY A 96 -8.36 10.71 2.61
CA GLY A 96 -9.45 9.74 2.54
C GLY A 96 -9.84 9.32 1.11
N GLU A 97 -9.76 10.25 0.15
CA GLU A 97 -10.05 9.96 -1.26
C GLU A 97 -9.04 8.98 -1.87
N LYS A 98 -7.75 9.09 -1.53
CA LYS A 98 -6.73 8.12 -1.96
C LYS A 98 -6.98 6.75 -1.35
N LEU A 99 -7.38 6.70 -0.08
CA LEU A 99 -7.75 5.43 0.57
C LEU A 99 -8.96 4.76 -0.08
N LYS A 100 -9.96 5.53 -0.55
CA LYS A 100 -11.08 4.99 -1.34
C LYS A 100 -10.62 4.42 -2.68
N GLN A 101 -9.73 5.13 -3.39
CA GLN A 101 -9.16 4.64 -4.65
C GLN A 101 -8.43 3.30 -4.46
N ILE A 102 -7.60 3.19 -3.42
CA ILE A 102 -6.90 1.94 -3.08
C ILE A 102 -7.89 0.81 -2.80
N LYS A 103 -8.95 1.07 -2.02
CA LYS A 103 -9.98 0.05 -1.75
C LYS A 103 -10.64 -0.44 -3.04
N LYS A 104 -10.97 0.47 -3.97
CA LYS A 104 -11.50 0.08 -5.28
C LYS A 104 -10.49 -0.77 -6.06
N SER A 105 -9.23 -0.38 -6.10
CA SER A 105 -8.17 -1.18 -6.75
C SER A 105 -8.03 -2.57 -6.13
N VAL A 106 -8.10 -2.69 -4.80
CA VAL A 106 -8.04 -3.98 -4.10
C VAL A 106 -9.27 -4.84 -4.39
N SER A 107 -10.48 -4.26 -4.41
CA SER A 107 -11.70 -4.98 -4.77
C SER A 107 -11.62 -5.55 -6.19
N LEU A 108 -11.05 -4.81 -7.14
CA LEU A 108 -10.82 -5.28 -8.51
C LEU A 108 -9.83 -6.46 -8.55
N ILE A 109 -8.70 -6.34 -7.85
CA ILE A 109 -7.63 -7.38 -7.85
C ILE A 109 -8.11 -8.67 -7.20
N LEU A 110 -8.95 -8.57 -6.18
CA LEU A 110 -9.50 -9.71 -5.45
C LEU A 110 -10.83 -10.22 -6.01
N ASP A 111 -11.33 -9.61 -7.10
CA ASP A 111 -12.60 -9.97 -7.74
C ASP A 111 -13.79 -9.98 -6.77
N ILE A 112 -13.85 -8.97 -5.89
CA ILE A 112 -14.92 -8.85 -4.88
C ILE A 112 -16.21 -8.31 -5.50
N GLU A 113 -16.09 -7.44 -6.52
CA GLU A 113 -17.18 -6.87 -7.31
C GLU A 113 -16.84 -7.02 -8.82
N PRO A 114 -17.14 -8.18 -9.44
CA PRO A 114 -16.68 -8.52 -10.79
C PRO A 114 -17.16 -7.57 -11.90
N GLU A 115 -18.33 -6.97 -11.69
CA GLU A 115 -18.98 -6.04 -12.63
C GLU A 115 -18.13 -4.78 -12.89
N ASP A 116 -17.31 -4.39 -11.90
CA ASP A 116 -16.43 -3.23 -11.94
C ASP A 116 -15.13 -3.49 -12.73
N CYS A 117 -14.77 -4.77 -12.94
CA CYS A 117 -13.63 -5.20 -13.76
C CYS A 117 -13.92 -5.08 -15.27
N GLU A 118 -15.14 -5.40 -15.71
CA GLU A 118 -15.53 -5.35 -17.13
C GLU A 118 -15.54 -3.92 -17.67
N LEU A 119 -15.95 -2.94 -16.86
CA LEU A 119 -16.04 -1.52 -17.25
C LEU A 119 -14.70 -0.79 -17.37
N LYS A 120 -13.62 -1.35 -16.83
CA LYS A 120 -12.28 -0.74 -16.86
C LYS A 120 -11.34 -1.32 -17.92
N LEU A 121 -11.74 -2.41 -18.57
CA LEU A 121 -10.96 -3.10 -19.61
C LEU A 121 -11.39 -2.72 -21.04
N THR A 122 -12.44 -1.92 -21.18
CA THR A 122 -12.95 -1.33 -22.44
C THR A 122 -12.59 0.13 -22.55
#